data_AF-F2QE61-F1
#
_entry.id   AF-F2QE61-F1
#
_cell.length_a   1.000
_cell.length_b   1.000
_cell.length_c   1.000
_cell.angle_alpha   90.00
_cell.angle_beta   90.00
_cell.angle_gamma   90.00
#
_symmetry.space_group_name_H-M   'P 1'
#
loop_
_entity.id
_entity.type
_entity.pdbx_description
1 polymer ?
#
loop_
_entity_poly.entity_id
_entity_poly.type
_entity_poly.pdbx_seq_one_letter_code
_entity_poly.pdbx_strand_id
1 'polypeptide(L)'
;MKIDYSKQMLTWEWDGNEIKIELPEIIHAEYHKDENMVMVYSGENFINKIIFYFSLEGKLLGQQNLLEGTLDWNHNGKHQISFHHLHCLRFSPKYQRILSIFRSSSDFDVPSELEVYNLEGERIDQIESPAGYTMLYISEISKEKLRIVCEALNEDCFDSSGRSDFYFNLDLETRRWVKDGFAY
;
A
#
# COMPACT_ATOMS: atom_id res chain seq x y z
N MET A 1 -12.24 14.92 -3.40
CA MET A 1 -13.37 14.65 -2.49
C MET A 1 -13.00 15.20 -1.12
N LYS A 2 -13.92 15.87 -0.42
CA LYS A 2 -13.66 16.32 0.95
C LYS A 2 -14.05 15.22 1.91
N ILE A 3 -13.15 14.87 2.82
CA ILE A 3 -13.39 13.93 3.92
C ILE A 3 -13.27 14.74 5.20
N ASP A 4 -14.27 14.62 6.07
CA ASP A 4 -14.26 15.17 7.42
C ASP A 4 -14.28 14.00 8.41
N TYR A 5 -13.51 14.10 9.50
CA TYR A 5 -13.50 13.05 10.52
C TYR A 5 -13.25 13.63 11.92
N SER A 6 -13.81 12.94 12.91
CA SER A 6 -13.52 13.10 14.34
C SER A 6 -12.93 11.80 14.87
N LYS A 7 -12.69 11.70 16.18
CA LYS A 7 -12.17 10.46 16.80
C LYS A 7 -13.08 9.25 16.57
N GLN A 8 -14.38 9.43 16.32
CA GLN A 8 -15.36 8.33 16.27
C GLN A 8 -16.28 8.33 15.04
N MET A 9 -16.17 9.35 14.19
CA MET A 9 -17.08 9.52 13.06
C MET A 9 -16.30 9.99 11.85
N LEU A 10 -16.54 9.32 10.73
CA LEU A 10 -16.02 9.65 9.41
C LEU A 10 -17.19 10.04 8.50
N THR A 11 -17.04 11.13 7.76
CA THR A 11 -18.07 11.62 6.85
C THR A 11 -17.50 12.13 5.54
N TRP A 12 -18.17 11.86 4.43
CA TRP A 12 -17.89 12.46 3.14
C TRP A 12 -19.16 12.48 2.27
N GLU A 13 -19.13 13.27 1.21
CA GLU A 13 -20.21 13.29 0.22
C GLU A 13 -19.82 12.50 -1.03
N TRP A 14 -20.74 11.67 -1.50
CA TRP A 14 -20.61 10.93 -2.75
C TRP A 14 -21.95 10.84 -3.47
N ASP A 15 -21.96 11.22 -4.75
CA ASP A 15 -23.15 11.20 -5.62
C ASP A 15 -24.39 11.88 -4.98
N GLY A 16 -24.17 13.04 -4.35
CA GLY A 16 -25.23 13.81 -3.67
C GLY A 16 -25.72 13.22 -2.34
N ASN A 17 -25.14 12.11 -1.87
CA ASN A 17 -25.45 11.48 -0.60
C ASN A 17 -24.34 11.73 0.43
N GLU A 18 -24.74 11.99 1.67
CA GLU A 18 -23.83 12.04 2.81
C GLU A 18 -23.58 10.62 3.32
N ILE A 19 -22.32 10.19 3.33
CA ILE A 19 -21.89 8.92 3.90
C ILE A 19 -21.38 9.17 5.31
N LYS A 20 -21.81 8.33 6.27
CA LYS A 20 -21.38 8.38 7.68
C LYS A 20 -20.97 7.00 8.15
N ILE A 21 -19.79 6.92 8.75
CA ILE A 21 -19.28 5.67 9.32
C ILE A 21 -18.76 5.95 10.73
N GLU A 22 -19.26 5.17 11.68
CA GLU A 22 -18.73 5.13 13.04
C GLU A 22 -17.58 4.13 13.12
N LEU A 23 -16.41 4.59 13.55
CA LEU A 23 -15.23 3.77 13.76
C LEU A 23 -14.54 4.20 15.04
N PRO A 24 -14.00 3.26 15.83
CA PRO A 24 -13.23 3.63 17.01
C PRO A 24 -11.90 4.27 16.60
N GLU A 25 -11.57 5.37 17.28
CA GLU A 25 -10.23 5.94 17.37
C GLU A 25 -9.57 6.25 16.03
N ILE A 26 -10.30 6.97 15.18
CA ILE A 26 -9.77 7.50 13.92
C ILE A 26 -8.64 8.49 14.24
N ILE A 27 -7.46 8.23 13.67
CA ILE A 27 -6.30 9.11 13.72
C ILE A 27 -6.28 9.98 12.45
N HIS A 28 -6.49 9.35 11.30
CA HIS A 28 -6.43 9.99 9.99
C HIS A 28 -7.37 9.32 8.99
N ALA A 29 -7.87 10.08 8.02
CA ALA A 29 -8.57 9.54 6.88
C ALA A 29 -8.25 10.36 5.63
N GLU A 30 -8.11 9.68 4.49
CA GLU A 30 -7.79 10.30 3.22
C GLU A 30 -8.45 9.60 2.03
N TYR A 31 -8.57 10.34 0.92
CA TYR A 31 -9.11 9.84 -0.33
C TYR A 31 -7.96 9.48 -1.26
N HIS A 32 -7.84 8.19 -1.57
CA HIS A 32 -6.88 7.70 -2.55
C HIS A 32 -7.49 7.79 -3.95
N LYS A 33 -7.19 8.90 -4.63
CA LYS A 33 -7.71 9.19 -5.97
C LYS A 33 -7.41 8.10 -6.98
N ASP A 34 -6.21 7.54 -6.96
CA ASP A 34 -5.79 6.55 -7.96
C ASP A 34 -6.54 5.22 -7.81
N GLU A 35 -7.03 4.93 -6.61
CA GLU A 35 -7.70 3.68 -6.27
C GLU A 35 -9.22 3.84 -6.07
N ASN A 36 -9.71 5.08 -6.07
CA ASN A 36 -11.11 5.42 -5.81
C ASN A 36 -11.64 4.82 -4.50
N MET A 37 -10.88 5.01 -3.42
CA MET A 37 -11.25 4.51 -2.10
C MET A 37 -10.92 5.53 -1.00
N VAL A 38 -11.60 5.39 0.13
CA VAL A 38 -11.29 6.11 1.37
C VAL A 38 -10.49 5.17 2.25
N MET A 39 -9.31 5.62 2.68
CA MET A 39 -8.49 4.91 3.66
C MET A 39 -8.61 5.59 5.01
N VAL A 40 -8.78 4.79 6.05
CA VAL A 40 -8.97 5.27 7.43
C VAL A 40 -7.98 4.58 8.32
N TYR A 41 -7.14 5.36 8.97
CA TYR A 41 -6.13 4.92 9.90
C TYR A 41 -6.69 5.07 11.32
N SER A 42 -6.87 3.94 12.00
CA SER A 42 -7.38 3.88 13.36
C SER A 42 -6.35 3.32 14.33
N GLY A 43 -6.35 3.83 15.55
CA GLY A 43 -5.47 3.36 16.61
C GLY A 43 -5.42 4.29 17.81
N GLU A 44 -4.49 4.01 18.72
CA GLU A 44 -4.37 4.69 20.01
C GLU A 44 -3.04 5.43 20.10
N ASN A 45 -3.01 6.55 20.81
CA ASN A 45 -1.78 7.31 21.07
C ASN A 45 -0.99 7.67 19.80
N PHE A 46 -1.70 7.96 18.69
CA PHE A 46 -1.12 8.24 17.38
C PHE A 46 -0.37 7.06 16.73
N ILE A 47 -0.54 5.85 17.26
CA ILE A 47 -0.01 4.62 16.67
C ILE A 47 -1.14 3.95 15.88
N ASN A 48 -0.98 3.90 14.56
CA ASN A 48 -1.91 3.19 13.69
C ASN A 48 -1.88 1.69 14.01
N LYS A 49 -3.06 1.11 14.26
CA LYS A 49 -3.24 -0.32 14.50
C LYS A 49 -3.98 -0.99 13.36
N ILE A 50 -5.02 -0.33 12.83
CA ILE A 50 -5.88 -0.86 11.77
C ILE A 50 -6.01 0.17 10.66
N ILE A 51 -5.94 -0.29 9.42
CA ILE A 51 -6.31 0.50 8.24
C ILE A 51 -7.60 -0.08 7.67
N PHE A 52 -8.64 0.73 7.54
CA PHE A 52 -9.88 0.35 6.87
C PHE A 52 -9.92 0.92 5.46
N TYR A 53 -10.40 0.12 4.51
CA TYR A 53 -10.57 0.51 3.11
C TYR A 53 -12.05 0.55 2.78
N PHE A 54 -12.56 1.72 2.40
CA PHE A 54 -13.96 1.91 2.02
C PHE A 54 -14.10 2.30 0.55
N SER A 55 -15.15 1.81 -0.09
CA SER A 55 -15.61 2.37 -1.37
C SER A 55 -16.15 3.78 -1.16
N LEU A 56 -16.36 4.52 -2.25
CA LEU A 56 -16.90 5.87 -2.17
C LEU A 56 -18.36 5.91 -1.71
N GLU A 57 -19.09 4.80 -1.83
CA GLU A 57 -20.44 4.59 -1.30
C GLU A 57 -20.46 4.17 0.19
N GLY A 58 -19.29 4.03 0.83
CA GLY A 58 -19.17 3.67 2.25
C GLY A 58 -19.16 2.18 2.54
N LYS A 59 -19.04 1.32 1.51
CA LYS A 59 -18.92 -0.13 1.72
C LYS A 59 -17.50 -0.49 2.18
N LEU A 60 -17.38 -1.26 3.26
CA LEU A 60 -16.10 -1.83 3.69
C LEU A 60 -15.59 -2.83 2.64
N LEU A 61 -14.44 -2.52 2.06
CA LEU A 61 -13.76 -3.36 1.05
C LEU A 61 -12.79 -4.34 1.72
N GLY A 62 -12.08 -3.88 2.75
CA GLY A 62 -11.17 -4.68 3.55
C GLY A 62 -10.64 -3.93 4.76
N GLN A 63 -9.85 -4.62 5.57
CA GLN A 63 -9.15 -4.08 6.73
C GLN A 63 -7.76 -4.72 6.84
N GLN A 64 -6.78 -3.93 7.23
CA GLN A 64 -5.42 -4.40 7.51
C GLN A 64 -5.12 -4.23 9.00
N ASN A 65 -4.70 -5.30 9.67
CA ASN A 65 -4.14 -5.23 11.02
C ASN A 65 -2.62 -5.07 10.92
N LEU A 66 -2.10 -3.91 11.32
CA LEU A 66 -0.68 -3.59 11.23
C LEU A 66 0.17 -4.33 12.26
N LEU A 67 -0.42 -4.71 13.41
CA LEU A 67 0.29 -5.45 14.45
C LEU A 67 0.42 -6.94 14.09
N GLU A 68 -0.65 -7.52 13.55
CA GLU A 68 -0.67 -8.94 13.17
C GLU A 68 -0.13 -9.17 11.75
N GLY A 69 0.03 -8.11 10.96
CA GLY A 69 0.45 -8.21 9.56
C GLY A 69 -0.59 -8.91 8.69
N THR A 70 -1.89 -8.74 9.00
CA THR A 70 -2.98 -9.41 8.28
C THR A 70 -3.78 -8.45 7.43
N LEU A 71 -4.34 -8.97 6.34
CA LEU A 71 -5.35 -8.29 5.53
C LEU A 71 -6.59 -9.19 5.44
N ASP A 72 -7.74 -8.66 5.81
CA ASP A 72 -9.05 -9.27 5.60
C ASP A 72 -9.80 -8.46 4.53
N TRP A 73 -10.47 -9.12 3.58
CA TRP A 73 -11.26 -8.43 2.57
C TRP A 73 -12.44 -9.24 2.08
N ASN A 74 -13.36 -8.56 1.38
CA ASN A 74 -14.59 -9.15 0.86
C ASN A 74 -14.63 -9.06 -0.67
N HIS A 75 -14.11 -10.07 -1.36
CA HIS A 75 -14.20 -10.23 -2.81
C HIS A 75 -14.72 -11.63 -3.13
N ASN A 76 -15.92 -11.79 -3.71
CA ASN A 76 -16.55 -13.10 -3.94
C ASN A 76 -16.68 -14.01 -2.70
N GLY A 77 -16.53 -13.45 -1.51
CA GLY A 77 -16.43 -14.21 -0.26
C GLY A 77 -15.58 -13.46 0.74
N LYS A 78 -15.42 -14.04 1.93
CA LYS A 78 -14.51 -13.53 2.95
C LYS A 78 -13.14 -14.17 2.74
N HIS A 79 -12.11 -13.32 2.66
CA HIS A 79 -10.73 -13.74 2.52
C HIS A 79 -9.89 -13.15 3.64
N GLN A 80 -8.79 -13.85 3.95
CA GLN A 80 -7.78 -13.40 4.89
C GLN A 80 -6.42 -13.91 4.46
N ILE A 81 -5.40 -13.08 4.61
CA ILE A 81 -4.00 -13.47 4.45
C ILE A 81 -3.15 -12.84 5.55
N SER A 82 -2.12 -13.57 5.98
CA SER A 82 -1.10 -13.10 6.92
C SER A 82 0.22 -12.97 6.18
N PHE A 83 0.90 -11.83 6.37
CA PHE A 83 2.19 -11.55 5.76
C PHE A 83 3.29 -11.64 6.82
N HIS A 84 4.33 -12.42 6.53
CA HIS A 84 5.54 -12.46 7.34
C HIS A 84 6.54 -11.41 6.82
N HIS A 85 7.16 -10.66 7.74
CA HIS A 85 8.13 -9.60 7.40
C HIS A 85 7.59 -8.55 6.40
N LEU A 86 6.32 -8.21 6.54
CA LEU A 86 5.66 -7.18 5.75
C LEU A 86 6.29 -5.82 6.02
N HIS A 87 6.79 -5.18 4.97
CA HIS A 87 7.31 -3.82 5.03
C HIS A 87 6.28 -2.80 4.53
N CYS A 88 5.63 -3.09 3.40
CA CYS A 88 4.59 -2.24 2.82
C CYS A 88 3.50 -3.10 2.20
N LEU A 89 2.23 -2.74 2.41
CA LEU A 89 1.09 -3.37 1.77
C LEU A 89 0.29 -2.32 1.01
N ARG A 90 -0.11 -2.64 -0.22
CA ARG A 90 -1.15 -1.92 -0.96
C ARG A 90 -2.26 -2.86 -1.35
N PHE A 91 -3.47 -2.56 -0.88
CA PHE A 91 -4.69 -3.26 -1.27
C PHE A 91 -5.37 -2.48 -2.39
N SER A 92 -5.42 -3.07 -3.60
CA SER A 92 -5.95 -2.41 -4.79
C SER A 92 -7.12 -3.17 -5.43
N PRO A 93 -8.35 -3.03 -4.90
CA PRO A 93 -9.54 -3.61 -5.51
C PRO A 93 -9.76 -3.14 -6.95
N LYS A 94 -9.46 -1.87 -7.25
CA LYS A 94 -9.63 -1.29 -8.60
C LYS A 94 -8.83 -2.05 -9.66
N TYR A 95 -7.59 -2.42 -9.34
CA TYR A 95 -6.73 -3.16 -10.25
C TYR A 95 -6.74 -4.68 -9.99
N GLN A 96 -7.58 -5.15 -9.05
CA GLN A 96 -7.73 -6.56 -8.69
C GLN A 96 -6.43 -7.18 -8.17
N ARG A 97 -5.70 -6.44 -7.32
CA ARG A 97 -4.39 -6.85 -6.81
C ARG A 97 -4.21 -6.51 -5.34
N ILE A 98 -3.40 -7.32 -4.68
CA ILE A 98 -2.78 -7.02 -3.39
C ILE A 98 -1.27 -7.04 -3.64
N LEU A 99 -0.57 -6.00 -3.19
CA LEU A 99 0.86 -5.83 -3.40
C LEU A 99 1.54 -5.79 -2.04
N SER A 100 2.47 -6.71 -1.81
CA SER A 100 3.21 -6.83 -0.55
C SER A 100 4.70 -6.67 -0.85
N ILE A 101 5.31 -5.61 -0.33
CA ILE A 101 6.77 -5.54 -0.22
C ILE A 101 7.13 -6.23 1.09
N PHE A 102 7.89 -7.30 0.99
CA PHE A 102 8.36 -8.07 2.13
C PHE A 102 9.88 -8.23 2.06
N ARG A 103 10.45 -8.66 3.17
CA ARG A 103 11.88 -8.98 3.27
C ARG A 103 12.08 -10.35 3.85
N SER A 104 13.18 -10.99 3.48
CA SER A 104 13.58 -12.27 4.06
C SER A 104 14.00 -12.14 5.54
N SER A 105 14.33 -10.93 5.98
CA SER A 105 14.69 -10.61 7.35
C SER A 105 14.27 -9.18 7.71
N SER A 106 14.47 -8.78 8.97
CA SER A 106 14.30 -7.38 9.40
C SER A 106 15.45 -6.46 9.00
N ASP A 107 16.46 -6.97 8.29
CA ASP A 107 17.63 -6.21 7.86
C ASP A 107 17.28 -5.34 6.65
N PHE A 108 17.60 -4.04 6.72
CA PHE A 108 17.36 -3.07 5.64
C PHE A 108 18.43 -3.15 4.56
N ASP A 109 19.58 -3.76 4.85
CA ASP A 109 20.68 -3.94 3.89
C ASP A 109 20.48 -5.14 2.96
N VAL A 110 19.35 -5.84 3.10
CA VAL A 110 18.96 -6.97 2.25
C VAL A 110 17.91 -6.51 1.24
N PRO A 111 18.03 -6.91 -0.04
CA PRO A 111 17.01 -6.63 -1.05
C PRO A 111 15.64 -7.12 -0.61
N SER A 112 14.63 -6.25 -0.72
CA SER A 112 13.23 -6.66 -0.58
C SER A 112 12.70 -7.27 -1.86
N GLU A 113 11.55 -7.91 -1.73
CA GLU A 113 10.82 -8.53 -2.83
C GLU A 113 9.36 -8.06 -2.81
N LEU A 114 8.75 -8.04 -3.98
CA LEU A 114 7.36 -7.68 -4.20
C LEU A 114 6.57 -8.94 -4.52
N GLU A 115 5.62 -9.30 -3.67
CA GLU A 115 4.61 -10.31 -3.99
C GLU A 115 3.34 -9.64 -4.51
N VAL A 116 2.80 -10.22 -5.57
CA VAL A 116 1.54 -9.78 -6.17
C VAL A 116 0.53 -10.89 -5.99
N TYR A 117 -0.60 -10.59 -5.36
CA TYR A 117 -1.72 -11.50 -5.20
C TYR A 117 -2.93 -11.03 -5.99
N ASN A 118 -3.76 -11.97 -6.43
CA ASN A 118 -5.12 -11.67 -6.87
C ASN A 118 -6.05 -11.48 -5.66
N LEU A 119 -7.32 -11.10 -5.91
CA LEU A 119 -8.30 -10.92 -4.83
C LEU A 119 -8.92 -12.23 -4.31
N GLU A 120 -8.52 -13.38 -4.86
CA GLU A 120 -8.83 -14.70 -4.30
C GLU A 120 -7.75 -15.17 -3.31
N GLY A 121 -6.71 -14.35 -3.08
CA GLY A 121 -5.62 -14.63 -2.14
C GLY A 121 -4.49 -15.47 -2.73
N GLU A 122 -4.50 -15.73 -4.03
CA GLU A 122 -3.46 -16.50 -4.70
C GLU A 122 -2.31 -15.58 -5.13
N ARG A 123 -1.07 -15.97 -4.81
CA ARG A 123 0.13 -15.28 -5.29
C ARG A 123 0.31 -15.56 -6.78
N ILE A 124 0.27 -14.51 -7.59
CA ILE A 124 0.39 -14.58 -9.05
C ILE A 124 1.74 -14.09 -9.57
N ASP A 125 2.49 -13.34 -8.76
CA ASP A 125 3.85 -12.94 -9.11
C ASP A 125 4.74 -12.70 -7.87
N GLN A 126 6.05 -12.74 -8.08
CA GLN A 126 7.10 -12.43 -7.11
C GLN A 126 8.29 -11.81 -7.87
N ILE A 127 8.65 -10.58 -7.48
CA ILE A 127 9.61 -9.75 -8.23
C ILE A 127 10.65 -9.19 -7.27
N GLU A 128 11.93 -9.41 -7.57
CA GLU A 128 13.05 -8.86 -6.81
C GLU A 128 13.21 -7.35 -7.02
N SER A 129 13.79 -6.68 -6.01
CA SER A 129 14.20 -5.28 -6.13
C SER A 129 15.16 -5.04 -7.30
N PRO A 130 15.24 -3.80 -7.83
CA PRO A 130 16.28 -3.44 -8.79
C PRO A 130 17.67 -3.73 -8.21
N ALA A 131 18.60 -4.18 -9.07
CA ALA A 131 19.97 -4.50 -8.64
C ALA A 131 20.64 -3.30 -7.93
N GLY A 132 21.13 -3.53 -6.71
CA GLY A 132 21.75 -2.48 -5.87
C GLY A 132 20.77 -1.66 -5.05
N TYR A 133 19.47 -1.99 -5.06
CA TYR A 133 18.43 -1.25 -4.35
C TYR A 133 17.52 -2.19 -3.54
N THR A 134 16.80 -1.62 -2.58
CA THR A 134 15.71 -2.26 -1.83
C THR A 134 14.44 -1.42 -1.95
N MET A 135 13.28 -2.03 -2.17
CA MET A 135 11.99 -1.32 -2.20
C MET A 135 11.57 -0.90 -0.79
N LEU A 136 11.13 0.35 -0.66
CA LEU A 136 10.59 0.94 0.57
C LEU A 136 9.05 0.91 0.54
N TYR A 137 8.45 1.61 -0.41
CA TYR A 137 6.99 1.70 -0.52
C TYR A 137 6.53 1.95 -1.95
N ILE A 138 5.29 1.55 -2.23
CA ILE A 138 4.63 1.77 -3.53
C ILE A 138 3.97 3.15 -3.47
N SER A 139 4.41 4.08 -4.30
CA SER A 139 3.84 5.43 -4.37
C SER A 139 2.61 5.47 -5.25
N GLU A 140 2.66 4.88 -6.45
CA GLU A 140 1.57 4.91 -7.43
C GLU A 140 1.28 3.52 -8.00
N ILE A 141 0.00 3.27 -8.30
CA ILE A 141 -0.48 2.00 -8.87
C ILE A 141 -1.29 2.32 -10.12
N SER A 142 -0.96 1.63 -11.20
CA SER A 142 -1.76 1.59 -12.42
C SER A 142 -2.01 0.14 -12.84
N LYS A 143 -2.79 -0.05 -13.90
CA LYS A 143 -3.10 -1.39 -14.44
C LYS A 143 -1.84 -2.16 -14.86
N GLU A 144 -0.86 -1.47 -15.43
CA GLU A 144 0.30 -2.09 -16.09
C GLU A 144 1.62 -1.79 -15.37
N LYS A 145 1.65 -0.74 -14.54
CA LYS A 145 2.88 -0.24 -13.92
C LYS A 145 2.69 0.12 -12.46
N LEU A 146 3.77 -0.05 -11.70
CA LEU A 146 3.91 0.48 -10.35
C LEU A 146 5.02 1.53 -10.34
N ARG A 147 4.82 2.60 -9.58
CA ARG A 147 5.91 3.47 -9.17
C ARG A 147 6.26 3.15 -7.73
N ILE A 148 7.52 2.84 -7.49
CA ILE A 148 8.02 2.34 -6.20
C ILE A 148 9.22 3.20 -5.82
N VAL A 149 9.27 3.60 -4.55
CA VAL A 149 10.48 4.23 -4.00
C VAL A 149 11.42 3.13 -3.55
N CYS A 150 12.66 3.19 -4.03
CA CYS A 150 13.72 2.29 -3.66
C CYS A 150 14.91 3.06 -3.08
N GLU A 151 15.53 2.49 -2.06
CA GLU A 151 16.75 2.98 -1.43
C GLU A 151 17.95 2.19 -1.94
N ALA A 152 19.06 2.89 -2.19
CA ALA A 152 20.32 2.29 -2.58
C ALA A 152 20.95 1.51 -1.43
N LEU A 153 21.36 0.26 -1.69
CA LEU A 153 22.02 -0.62 -0.72
C LEU A 153 23.52 -0.35 -0.59
N ASN A 154 24.10 0.47 -1.47
CA ASN A 154 25.52 0.82 -1.45
C ASN A 154 25.76 2.20 -2.05
N GLU A 155 26.90 2.80 -1.68
CA GLU A 155 27.31 4.13 -2.13
C GLU A 155 27.55 4.21 -3.64
N ASP A 156 27.86 3.10 -4.32
CA ASP A 156 28.03 3.07 -5.78
C ASP A 156 26.71 3.40 -6.52
N CYS A 157 25.57 3.19 -5.85
CA CYS A 157 24.24 3.47 -6.37
C CYS A 157 23.72 4.86 -6.00
N PHE A 158 24.49 5.64 -5.22
CA PHE A 158 24.15 7.00 -4.84
C PHE A 158 24.33 7.94 -6.04
N ASP A 159 23.66 9.08 -6.01
CA ASP A 159 23.95 10.13 -6.97
C ASP A 159 25.15 10.99 -6.56
N SER A 160 25.53 11.94 -7.42
CA SER A 160 26.64 12.87 -7.15
C SER A 160 26.45 13.76 -5.91
N SER A 161 25.24 13.84 -5.37
CA SER A 161 24.91 14.60 -4.17
C SER A 161 24.76 13.71 -2.92
N GLY A 162 25.05 12.41 -3.03
CA GLY A 162 24.97 11.44 -1.93
C GLY A 162 23.56 10.97 -1.61
N ARG A 163 22.58 11.16 -2.52
CA ARG A 163 21.19 10.72 -2.34
C ARG A 163 21.05 9.23 -2.68
N SER A 164 20.32 8.52 -1.83
CA SER A 164 20.07 7.07 -1.91
C SER A 164 18.69 6.70 -2.45
N ASP A 165 17.72 7.61 -2.40
CA ASP A 165 16.31 7.30 -2.62
C ASP A 165 15.84 7.74 -4.02
N PHE A 166 15.24 6.80 -4.73
CA PHE A 166 14.85 7.00 -6.12
C PHE A 166 13.50 6.38 -6.42
N TYR A 167 12.75 7.02 -7.33
CA TYR A 167 11.61 6.38 -7.95
C TYR A 167 12.07 5.37 -9.00
N PHE A 168 11.41 4.23 -9.02
CA PHE A 168 11.50 3.24 -10.08
C PHE A 168 10.11 2.92 -10.59
N ASN A 169 9.97 2.87 -11.91
CA ASN A 169 8.79 2.33 -12.56
C ASN A 169 9.02 0.84 -12.86
N LEU A 170 8.14 -0.01 -12.35
CA LEU A 170 8.07 -1.43 -12.67
C LEU A 170 6.97 -1.66 -13.70
N ASP A 171 7.32 -2.24 -14.83
CA ASP A 171 6.35 -2.77 -15.79
C ASP A 171 5.95 -4.20 -15.36
N LEU A 172 4.66 -4.42 -15.06
CA LEU A 172 4.18 -5.68 -14.48
C LEU A 172 4.12 -6.83 -15.49
N GLU A 173 4.07 -6.54 -16.79
CA GLU A 173 4.05 -7.57 -17.83
C GLU A 173 5.47 -8.05 -18.15
N THR A 174 6.39 -7.11 -18.36
CA THR A 174 7.78 -7.42 -18.75
C THR A 174 8.71 -7.60 -17.56
N ARG A 175 8.26 -7.24 -16.34
CA ARG A 175 9.04 -7.21 -15.10
C ARG A 175 10.27 -6.31 -15.18
N ARG A 176 10.23 -5.32 -16.06
CA ARG A 176 11.34 -4.42 -16.30
C ARG A 176 11.27 -3.21 -15.37
N TRP A 177 12.38 -2.95 -14.71
CA TRP A 177 12.61 -1.75 -13.92
C TRP A 177 13.15 -0.60 -14.78
N VAL A 178 12.65 0.61 -14.54
CA VAL A 178 13.16 1.86 -15.12
C VAL A 178 13.28 2.90 -14.01
N LYS A 179 14.51 3.35 -13.72
CA LYS A 179 14.77 4.43 -12.76
C LYS A 179 14.18 5.75 -13.27
N ASP A 180 13.43 6.45 -12.43
CA ASP A 180 12.59 7.60 -12.78
C ASP A 180 12.84 8.83 -11.87
N GLY A 181 14.11 9.03 -11.50
CA GLY A 181 14.54 10.19 -10.73
C GLY A 181 14.53 10.00 -9.20
N PHE A 182 14.65 11.11 -8.48
CA PHE A 182 14.77 11.14 -7.02
C PHE A 182 13.42 11.06 -6.34
N ALA A 183 13.38 10.33 -5.22
CA ALA A 183 12.27 10.39 -4.28
C ALA A 183 12.55 11.44 -3.19
N TYR A 184 11.51 12.13 -2.73
CA TYR A 184 11.55 13.16 -1.69
C TYR A 184 10.65 12.77 -0.52
#